data_AF-A0A511T6D3-F1
#
_entry.id   AF-A0A511T6D3-F1
#
_cell.length_a   1.000
_cell.length_b   1.000
_cell.length_c   1.000
_cell.angle_alpha   90.00
_cell.angle_beta   90.00
_cell.angle_gamma   90.00
#
_symmetry.space_group_name_H-M   'P 1'
#
loop_
_entity.id
_entity.type
_entity.pdbx_description
1 polymer ?
#
loop_
_entity_poly.entity_id
_entity_poly.type
_entity_poly.pdbx_seq_one_letter_code
_entity_poly.pdbx_strand_id
1 'polypeptide(L)'
;MVSRGGTSSQLLGVLQHFMSETAARLVLRGTLEPMRLSADTLGSAELPRVIEALEPATRHFVDPSRRPDLSARLKALLATSTVPSGLGLREPLSASSAPVEARPTTYQVRTEADASQARLAARAVCEAMGGRGYECQKVATAVSELARNQVSYAGGGTIQLIPVQTPRKLLRVRAEDQGKGIPELERVLSGTYRSKTGMGLGILGVKRLADRFEVKTGPAGTQVEFEVWL
;
A
#
# COMPACT_ATOMS: atom_id res chain seq x y z
N MET A 1 -13.35 8.84 46.19
CA MET A 1 -13.86 8.53 44.84
C MET A 1 -12.96 9.21 43.82
N VAL A 2 -12.02 8.47 43.24
CA VAL A 2 -11.31 8.87 42.02
C VAL A 2 -11.27 7.61 41.16
N SER A 3 -12.29 7.43 40.32
CA SER A 3 -12.31 6.31 39.39
C SER A 3 -11.11 6.46 38.46
N ARG A 4 -10.14 5.54 38.61
CA ARG A 4 -9.07 5.32 37.63
C ARG A 4 -9.75 5.08 36.29
N GLY A 5 -9.78 6.10 35.43
CA GLY A 5 -10.24 5.93 34.05
C GLY A 5 -9.40 4.83 33.41
N GLY A 6 -10.03 3.69 33.10
CA GLY A 6 -9.31 2.50 32.65
C GLY A 6 -8.48 2.77 31.39
N THR A 7 -7.45 1.96 31.14
CA THR A 7 -6.57 2.01 29.97
C THR A 7 -7.34 2.17 28.65
N SER A 8 -8.49 1.52 28.56
CA SER A 8 -9.43 1.63 27.44
C SER A 8 -9.99 3.05 27.25
N SER A 9 -10.32 3.76 28.34
CA SER A 9 -10.77 5.15 28.30
C SER A 9 -9.66 6.10 27.80
N GLN A 10 -8.41 5.85 28.18
CA GLN A 10 -7.27 6.63 27.70
C GLN A 10 -7.02 6.40 26.19
N LEU A 11 -7.06 5.14 25.73
CA LEU A 11 -6.99 4.82 24.29
C LEU A 11 -8.12 5.49 23.51
N LEU A 12 -9.34 5.41 24.04
CA LEU A 12 -10.51 6.01 23.39
C LEU A 12 -10.37 7.53 23.30
N GLY A 13 -9.89 8.19 24.36
CA GLY A 13 -9.64 9.63 24.37
C GLY A 13 -8.60 10.07 23.34
N VAL A 14 -7.52 9.29 23.17
CA VAL A 14 -6.53 9.56 22.11
C VAL A 14 -7.16 9.40 20.72
N LEU A 15 -7.90 8.32 20.47
CA LEU A 15 -8.54 8.07 19.17
C LEU A 15 -9.57 9.16 18.82
N GLN A 16 -10.38 9.60 19.78
CA GLN A 16 -11.40 10.64 19.59
C GLN A 16 -10.83 12.00 19.16
N HIS A 17 -9.54 12.26 19.40
CA HIS A 17 -8.90 13.48 18.90
C HIS A 17 -8.68 13.45 17.38
N PHE A 18 -8.72 12.27 16.77
CA PHE A 18 -8.43 12.04 15.36
C PHE A 18 -9.63 11.53 14.55
N MET A 19 -10.66 10.99 15.20
CA MET A 19 -11.87 10.47 14.56
C MET A 19 -13.10 10.66 15.47
N SER A 20 -14.30 10.45 14.92
CA SER A 20 -15.53 10.51 15.72
C SER A 20 -15.57 9.42 16.79
N GLU A 21 -16.33 9.64 17.86
CA GLU A 21 -16.48 8.67 18.96
C GLU A 21 -16.94 7.28 18.46
N THR A 22 -17.88 7.26 17.52
CA THR A 22 -18.37 6.02 16.89
C THR A 22 -17.25 5.28 16.15
N ALA A 23 -16.41 6.00 15.40
CA ALA A 23 -15.26 5.42 14.70
C ALA A 23 -14.19 4.91 15.67
N ALA A 24 -13.90 5.68 16.73
CA ALA A 24 -12.94 5.30 17.76
C ALA A 24 -13.37 4.01 18.49
N ARG A 25 -14.65 3.91 18.86
CA ARG A 25 -15.22 2.69 19.49
C ARG A 25 -15.19 1.50 18.54
N LEU A 26 -15.51 1.69 17.26
CA LEU A 26 -15.50 0.64 16.25
C LEU A 26 -14.09 0.07 16.03
N VAL A 27 -13.09 0.94 15.88
CA VAL A 27 -11.69 0.55 15.70
C VAL A 27 -11.15 -0.17 16.94
N LEU A 28 -11.44 0.36 18.13
CA LEU A 28 -10.99 -0.25 19.38
C LEU A 28 -11.62 -1.64 19.55
N ARG A 29 -12.93 -1.78 19.35
CA ARG A 29 -13.62 -3.09 19.43
C ARG A 29 -13.07 -4.08 18.41
N GLY A 30 -12.94 -3.67 17.14
CA GLY A 30 -12.42 -4.53 16.07
C GLY A 30 -10.96 -4.93 16.26
N THR A 31 -10.20 -4.18 17.07
CA THR A 31 -8.83 -4.52 17.44
C THR A 31 -8.77 -5.49 18.62
N LEU A 32 -9.64 -5.31 19.63
CA LEU A 32 -9.64 -6.13 20.84
C LEU A 32 -10.28 -7.51 20.64
N GLU A 33 -11.29 -7.62 19.77
CA GLU A 33 -12.05 -8.86 19.53
C GLU A 33 -11.19 -10.02 18.99
N PRO A 34 -10.34 -9.84 17.95
CA PRO A 34 -9.41 -10.88 17.51
C PRO A 34 -8.36 -11.27 18.57
N MET A 35 -8.05 -10.35 19.48
CA MET A 35 -7.08 -10.56 20.56
C MET A 35 -7.70 -11.20 21.81
N ARG A 36 -9.03 -11.47 21.79
CA ARG A 36 -9.81 -11.97 22.94
C ARG A 36 -9.67 -11.08 24.19
N LEU A 37 -9.50 -9.78 24.00
CA LEU A 37 -9.40 -8.79 25.07
C LEU A 37 -10.73 -8.04 25.23
N SER A 38 -11.08 -7.67 26.46
CA SER A 38 -12.23 -6.80 26.74
C SER A 38 -11.77 -5.39 27.08
N ALA A 39 -12.53 -4.39 26.63
CA ALA A 39 -12.33 -2.99 26.99
C ALA A 39 -12.42 -2.76 28.51
N ASP A 40 -13.19 -3.58 29.22
CA ASP A 40 -13.41 -3.47 30.67
C ASP A 40 -12.28 -4.08 31.51
N THR A 41 -11.52 -5.00 30.92
CA THR A 41 -10.42 -5.73 31.59
C THR A 41 -9.04 -5.31 31.08
N LEU A 42 -8.97 -4.24 30.28
CA LEU A 42 -7.73 -3.85 29.60
C LEU A 42 -6.71 -3.26 30.59
N GLY A 43 -5.68 -4.02 30.91
CA GLY A 43 -4.57 -3.61 31.75
C GLY A 43 -3.47 -2.86 31.00
N SER A 44 -2.50 -2.33 31.75
CA SER A 44 -1.31 -1.69 31.18
C SER A 44 -0.34 -2.69 30.54
N ALA A 45 -0.43 -3.97 30.90
CA ALA A 45 0.42 -5.03 30.34
C ALA A 45 0.06 -5.36 28.88
N GLU A 46 -1.21 -5.23 28.50
CA GLU A 46 -1.70 -5.49 27.15
C GLU A 46 -1.55 -4.28 26.23
N LEU A 47 -1.35 -3.08 26.80
CA LEU A 47 -1.31 -1.81 26.08
C LEU A 47 -0.31 -1.78 24.90
N PRO A 48 0.92 -2.30 24.99
CA PRO A 48 1.85 -2.33 23.85
C PRO A 48 1.29 -3.09 22.65
N ARG A 49 0.73 -4.28 22.89
CA ARG A 49 0.15 -5.14 21.85
C ARG A 49 -1.08 -4.50 21.21
N VAL A 50 -1.90 -3.84 22.02
CA VAL A 50 -3.10 -3.15 21.55
C VAL A 50 -2.73 -1.95 20.68
N ILE A 51 -1.69 -1.18 21.06
CA ILE A 51 -1.21 -0.05 20.26
C ILE A 51 -0.66 -0.51 18.91
N GLU A 52 0.13 -1.58 18.88
CA GLU A 52 0.64 -2.17 17.63
C GLU A 52 -0.51 -2.62 16.70
N ALA A 53 -1.59 -3.16 17.26
CA ALA A 53 -2.76 -3.59 16.50
C ALA A 53 -3.69 -2.42 16.10
N LEU A 54 -3.70 -1.32 16.86
CA LEU A 54 -4.46 -0.10 16.55
C LEU A 54 -3.83 0.72 15.41
N GLU A 55 -2.50 0.72 15.27
CA GLU A 55 -1.81 1.46 14.21
C GLU A 55 -2.29 1.11 12.79
N PRO A 56 -2.47 -0.17 12.39
CA PRO A 56 -3.08 -0.50 11.11
C PRO A 56 -4.60 -0.27 11.08
N ALA A 57 -5.30 -0.53 12.19
CA ALA A 57 -6.77 -0.42 12.25
C ALA A 57 -7.26 1.04 12.10
N THR A 58 -6.49 2.01 12.58
CA THR A 58 -6.82 3.45 12.51
C THR A 58 -6.52 4.08 11.14
N ARG A 59 -5.78 3.41 10.24
CA ARG A 59 -5.35 3.97 8.94
C ARG A 59 -6.51 4.38 8.04
N HIS A 60 -7.63 3.68 8.14
CA HIS A 60 -8.85 3.95 7.36
C HIS A 60 -9.65 5.15 7.89
N PHE A 61 -9.41 5.56 9.14
CA PHE A 61 -10.19 6.59 9.83
C PHE A 61 -9.43 7.90 10.05
N VAL A 62 -8.10 7.89 9.87
CA VAL A 62 -7.23 9.05 10.16
C VAL A 62 -6.46 9.47 8.93
N ASP A 63 -6.49 10.79 8.68
CA ASP A 63 -5.74 11.44 7.61
C ASP A 63 -4.24 11.09 7.66
N PRO A 64 -3.61 10.72 6.54
CA PRO A 64 -2.18 10.35 6.48
C PRO A 64 -1.22 11.33 7.15
N SER A 65 -1.48 12.64 7.08
CA SER A 65 -0.65 13.68 7.68
C SER A 65 -0.72 13.69 9.22
N ARG A 66 -1.82 13.18 9.78
CA ARG A 66 -2.08 13.15 11.23
C ARG A 66 -1.74 11.80 11.88
N ARG A 67 -1.42 10.77 11.08
CA ARG A 67 -1.06 9.43 11.57
C ARG A 67 0.24 9.39 12.39
N PRO A 68 1.31 10.14 12.04
CA PRO A 68 2.49 10.22 12.88
C PRO A 68 2.18 10.80 14.27
N ASP A 69 1.32 11.82 14.35
CA ASP A 69 0.89 12.43 15.62
C ASP A 69 0.01 11.47 16.44
N LEU A 70 -0.90 10.73 15.79
CA LEU A 70 -1.68 9.67 16.45
C LEU A 70 -0.78 8.57 17.03
N SER A 71 0.16 8.05 16.23
CA SER A 71 1.11 7.01 16.66
C SER A 71 1.97 7.51 17.81
N ALA A 72 2.45 8.75 17.75
CA ALA A 72 3.22 9.37 18.82
C ALA A 72 2.40 9.49 20.11
N ARG A 73 1.13 9.91 20.04
CA ARG A 73 0.24 10.00 21.20
C ARG A 73 -0.14 8.65 21.79
N LEU A 74 -0.37 7.64 20.96
CA LEU A 74 -0.60 6.26 21.41
C LEU A 74 0.65 5.73 22.13
N LYS A 75 1.84 5.92 21.57
CA LYS A 75 3.12 5.54 22.18
C LYS A 75 3.43 6.32 23.46
N ALA A 76 2.99 7.57 23.58
CA ALA A 76 3.13 8.36 24.80
C ALA A 76 2.39 7.73 25.99
N LEU A 77 1.29 7.00 25.75
CA LEU A 77 0.59 6.25 26.81
C LEU A 77 1.44 5.12 27.39
N LEU A 78 2.38 4.57 26.62
CA LEU A 78 3.35 3.57 27.10
C LEU A 78 4.39 4.20 28.03
N ALA A 79 4.86 5.40 27.69
CA ALA A 79 5.88 6.13 28.46
C ALA A 79 5.38 6.56 29.84
N THR A 80 4.07 6.77 30.01
CA THR A 80 3.46 7.07 31.32
C THR A 80 3.33 5.86 32.24
N SER A 81 3.66 4.64 31.79
CA SER A 81 3.44 3.40 32.56
C SER A 81 4.71 2.59 32.86
N THR A 82 5.91 3.08 32.56
CA THR A 82 7.15 2.35 32.80
C THR A 82 8.18 3.16 33.59
N VAL A 83 8.43 2.70 34.83
CA VAL A 83 9.59 3.07 35.66
C VAL A 83 10.87 2.56 34.96
N PRO A 84 11.98 3.32 34.94
CA PRO A 84 13.16 2.94 34.18
C PRO A 84 14.07 1.98 34.98
N SER A 85 14.56 0.94 34.32
CA SER A 85 15.69 0.13 34.82
C SER A 85 16.73 -0.06 33.73
N GLY A 86 17.82 0.72 33.86
CA GLY A 86 19.18 0.20 33.96
C GLY A 86 19.84 -0.43 32.73
N LEU A 87 20.82 0.32 32.21
CA LEU A 87 22.12 -0.13 31.66
C LEU A 87 22.13 -1.28 30.63
N GLY A 88 22.38 -0.88 29.37
CA GLY A 88 22.86 -1.76 28.32
C GLY A 88 23.52 -0.92 27.22
N LEU A 89 24.77 -0.52 27.44
CA LEU A 89 25.64 0.00 26.39
C LEU A 89 25.78 -1.07 25.30
N ARG A 90 25.06 -0.88 24.19
CA ARG A 90 25.38 -1.47 22.90
C ARG A 90 24.75 -0.62 21.81
N GLU A 91 25.55 0.27 21.25
CA GLU A 91 25.27 0.87 19.95
C GLU A 91 25.09 -0.26 18.93
N PRO A 92 23.96 -0.34 18.19
CA PRO A 92 23.99 -0.96 16.89
C PRO A 92 24.53 0.09 15.93
N LEU A 93 25.83 -0.08 15.66
CA LEU A 93 26.53 0.23 14.41
C LEU A 93 25.58 0.68 13.30
N SER A 94 25.82 1.91 12.85
CA SER A 94 25.50 2.42 11.52
C SER A 94 25.52 1.30 10.47
N ALA A 95 24.34 0.81 10.11
CA ALA A 95 24.18 -0.04 8.94
C ALA A 95 24.32 0.85 7.70
N SER A 96 25.55 0.84 7.18
CA SER A 96 25.96 1.22 5.84
C SER A 96 24.84 1.64 4.90
N SER A 97 24.80 2.95 4.60
CA SER A 97 24.24 3.49 3.38
C SER A 97 25.04 2.99 2.17
N ALA A 98 24.67 1.82 1.65
CA ALA A 98 24.97 1.42 0.29
C ALA A 98 23.63 1.22 -0.45
N PRO A 99 23.47 1.75 -1.68
CA PRO A 99 22.22 1.58 -2.41
C PRO A 99 22.05 0.09 -2.72
N VAL A 100 20.97 -0.51 -2.20
CA VAL A 100 20.51 -1.81 -2.68
C VAL A 100 20.22 -1.63 -4.16
N GLU A 101 21.03 -2.25 -5.03
CA GLU A 101 20.75 -2.31 -6.46
C GLU A 101 19.33 -2.84 -6.64
N ALA A 102 18.43 -1.95 -7.04
CA ALA A 102 17.05 -2.28 -7.32
C ALA A 102 17.01 -3.14 -8.58
N ARG A 103 17.11 -4.46 -8.41
CA ARG A 103 17.08 -5.40 -9.53
C ARG A 103 15.67 -5.47 -10.10
N PRO A 104 15.52 -5.46 -11.44
CA PRO A 104 14.24 -5.72 -12.07
C PRO A 104 13.74 -7.12 -11.72
N THR A 105 12.45 -7.24 -11.43
CA THR A 105 11.78 -8.54 -11.21
C THR A 105 10.69 -8.73 -12.26
N THR A 106 10.66 -9.90 -12.89
CA THR A 106 9.67 -10.23 -13.93
C THR A 106 8.70 -11.29 -13.46
N TYR A 107 7.41 -11.06 -13.70
CA TYR A 107 6.31 -11.97 -13.41
C TYR A 107 5.69 -12.44 -14.72
N GLN A 108 5.52 -13.76 -14.86
CA GLN A 108 4.71 -14.34 -15.94
C GLN A 108 3.23 -14.16 -15.57
N VAL A 109 2.40 -13.77 -16.54
CA VAL A 109 0.97 -13.58 -16.35
C VAL A 109 0.23 -14.43 -17.37
N ARG A 110 -0.33 -15.56 -16.93
CA ARG A 110 -1.13 -16.45 -17.79
C ARG A 110 -2.54 -16.67 -17.25
N THR A 111 -2.71 -16.45 -15.95
CA THR A 111 -3.96 -16.66 -15.22
C THR A 111 -4.31 -15.45 -14.35
N GLU A 112 -5.55 -15.40 -13.89
CA GLU A 112 -6.01 -14.40 -12.90
C GLU A 112 -5.24 -14.49 -11.57
N ALA A 113 -4.76 -15.69 -11.20
CA ALA A 113 -3.92 -15.88 -10.03
C ALA A 113 -2.57 -15.17 -10.20
N ASP A 114 -1.94 -15.33 -11.38
CA ASP A 114 -0.69 -14.63 -11.71
C ASP A 114 -0.87 -13.12 -11.72
N ALA A 115 -2.00 -12.64 -12.26
CA ALA A 115 -2.34 -11.21 -12.25
C ALA A 115 -2.44 -10.66 -10.82
N SER A 116 -3.07 -11.42 -9.91
CA SER A 116 -3.13 -11.07 -8.48
C SER A 116 -1.75 -11.03 -7.84
N GLN A 117 -0.88 -12.01 -8.15
CA GLN A 117 0.50 -12.06 -7.65
C GLN A 117 1.33 -10.87 -8.15
N ALA A 118 1.28 -10.56 -9.44
CA ALA A 118 1.98 -9.42 -10.02
C ALA A 118 1.54 -8.09 -9.37
N ARG A 119 0.23 -7.94 -9.09
CA ARG A 119 -0.30 -6.77 -8.36
C ARG A 119 0.25 -6.66 -6.93
N LEU A 120 0.22 -7.76 -6.17
CA LEU A 120 0.74 -7.79 -4.80
C LEU A 120 2.24 -7.48 -4.77
N ALA A 121 3.00 -8.06 -5.69
CA ALA A 121 4.42 -7.79 -5.87
C ALA A 121 4.69 -6.31 -6.20
N ALA A 122 3.95 -5.72 -7.14
CA ALA A 122 4.11 -4.33 -7.51
C ALA A 122 3.87 -3.37 -6.33
N ARG A 123 2.84 -3.68 -5.52
CA ARG A 123 2.57 -2.94 -4.29
C ARG A 123 3.71 -3.10 -3.28
N ALA A 124 4.20 -4.31 -3.07
CA ALA A 124 5.30 -4.59 -2.14
C ALA A 124 6.61 -3.90 -2.56
N VAL A 125 6.94 -3.90 -3.86
CA VAL A 125 8.12 -3.19 -4.40
C VAL A 125 7.97 -1.69 -4.20
N CYS A 126 6.80 -1.12 -4.49
CA CYS A 126 6.53 0.30 -4.24
C CYS A 126 6.74 0.66 -2.75
N GLU A 127 6.20 -0.14 -1.84
CA GLU A 127 6.35 0.07 -0.39
C GLU A 127 7.81 -0.07 0.06
N ALA A 128 8.54 -1.06 -0.45
CA ALA A 128 9.95 -1.27 -0.16
C ALA A 128 10.84 -0.11 -0.64
N MET A 129 10.45 0.58 -1.72
CA MET A 129 11.11 1.78 -2.19
C MET A 129 10.79 3.03 -1.33
N GLY A 130 9.79 2.96 -0.46
CA GLY A 130 9.32 4.07 0.38
C GLY A 130 8.12 4.82 -0.18
N GLY A 131 7.48 4.30 -1.24
CA GLY A 131 6.21 4.82 -1.75
C GLY A 131 5.09 4.70 -0.72
N ARG A 132 4.10 5.59 -0.78
CA ARG A 132 3.01 5.70 0.19
C ARG A 132 1.70 5.21 -0.43
N GLY A 133 0.66 5.15 0.40
CA GLY A 133 -0.60 4.49 0.06
C GLY A 133 -1.21 4.91 -1.28
N TYR A 134 -1.11 6.20 -1.65
CA TYR A 134 -1.62 6.66 -2.95
C TYR A 134 -0.73 6.18 -4.10
N GLU A 135 0.59 6.37 -4.06
CA GLU A 135 1.47 5.94 -5.15
C GLU A 135 1.45 4.42 -5.35
N CYS A 136 1.48 3.65 -4.26
CA CYS A 136 1.41 2.20 -4.34
C CYS A 136 0.05 1.69 -4.79
N GLN A 137 -1.04 2.42 -4.52
CA GLN A 137 -2.34 2.14 -5.12
C GLN A 137 -2.34 2.42 -6.62
N LYS A 138 -1.76 3.55 -7.08
CA LYS A 138 -1.63 3.86 -8.52
C LYS A 138 -0.94 2.71 -9.25
N VAL A 139 0.21 2.27 -8.74
CA VAL A 139 0.98 1.15 -9.30
C VAL A 139 0.16 -0.14 -9.30
N ALA A 140 -0.41 -0.52 -8.14
CA ALA A 140 -1.13 -1.78 -8.02
C ALA A 140 -2.36 -1.84 -8.95
N THR A 141 -3.12 -0.74 -9.03
CA THR A 141 -4.26 -0.64 -9.96
C THR A 141 -3.79 -0.73 -11.41
N ALA A 142 -2.75 0.02 -11.80
CA ALA A 142 -2.22 -0.02 -13.15
C ALA A 142 -1.71 -1.42 -13.56
N VAL A 143 -0.98 -2.10 -12.68
CA VAL A 143 -0.52 -3.49 -12.89
C VAL A 143 -1.69 -4.45 -13.02
N SER A 144 -2.74 -4.31 -12.20
CA SER A 144 -3.93 -5.16 -12.28
C SER A 144 -4.65 -5.02 -13.62
N GLU A 145 -4.76 -3.80 -14.15
CA GLU A 145 -5.38 -3.53 -15.45
C GLU A 145 -4.55 -4.13 -16.60
N LEU A 146 -3.22 -3.96 -16.59
CA LEU A 146 -2.36 -4.52 -17.63
C LEU A 146 -2.34 -6.05 -17.59
N ALA A 147 -2.21 -6.65 -16.40
CA ALA A 147 -2.23 -8.10 -16.23
C ALA A 147 -3.55 -8.71 -16.73
N ARG A 148 -4.69 -8.09 -16.36
CA ARG A 148 -6.01 -8.53 -16.82
C ARG A 148 -6.13 -8.44 -18.34
N ASN A 149 -5.60 -7.38 -18.96
CA ASN A 149 -5.61 -7.22 -20.41
C ASN A 149 -4.78 -8.32 -21.11
N GLN A 150 -3.62 -8.68 -20.55
CA GLN A 150 -2.80 -9.78 -21.07
C GLN A 150 -3.58 -11.10 -21.06
N VAL A 151 -4.19 -11.46 -19.93
CA VAL A 151 -4.99 -12.69 -19.80
C VAL A 151 -6.21 -12.67 -20.73
N SER A 152 -6.94 -11.56 -20.78
CA SER A 152 -8.23 -11.48 -21.48
C SER A 152 -8.10 -11.36 -23.00
N TYR A 153 -7.04 -10.71 -23.49
CA TYR A 153 -6.95 -10.30 -24.90
C TYR A 153 -5.71 -10.82 -25.64
N ALA A 154 -4.68 -11.26 -24.91
CA ALA A 154 -3.40 -11.66 -25.51
C ALA A 154 -2.98 -13.11 -25.19
N GLY A 155 -3.75 -13.84 -24.37
CA GLY A 155 -3.39 -15.21 -23.94
C GLY A 155 -2.27 -15.24 -22.89
N GLY A 156 -1.97 -14.10 -22.28
CA GLY A 156 -0.92 -13.91 -21.29
C GLY A 156 0.20 -12.97 -21.73
N GLY A 157 1.19 -12.83 -20.88
CA GLY A 157 2.32 -11.92 -21.08
C GLY A 157 3.26 -11.90 -19.89
N THR A 158 4.04 -10.83 -19.79
CA THR A 158 4.94 -10.58 -18.67
C THR A 158 4.76 -9.19 -18.10
N ILE A 159 5.02 -9.04 -16.81
CA ILE A 159 5.12 -7.76 -16.13
C ILE A 159 6.47 -7.68 -15.44
N GLN A 160 7.27 -6.70 -15.82
CA GLN A 160 8.55 -6.39 -15.21
C GLN A 160 8.42 -5.16 -14.32
N LEU A 161 8.83 -5.30 -13.07
CA LEU A 161 8.93 -4.22 -12.09
C LEU A 161 10.38 -3.76 -12.05
N ILE A 162 10.63 -2.49 -12.33
CA ILE A 162 11.96 -1.89 -12.48
C ILE A 162 12.05 -0.74 -11.47
N PRO A 163 12.54 -1.01 -10.25
CA PRO A 163 12.71 0.04 -9.26
C PRO A 163 13.90 0.93 -9.66
N VAL A 164 13.70 2.26 -9.69
CA VAL A 164 14.72 3.23 -10.10
C VAL A 164 14.94 4.23 -8.96
N GLN A 165 16.19 4.45 -8.58
CA GLN A 165 16.56 5.21 -7.36
C GLN A 165 17.31 6.53 -7.62
N THR A 166 17.41 7.01 -8.87
CA THR A 166 18.24 8.19 -9.20
C THR A 166 17.61 9.07 -10.28
N PRO A 167 17.57 10.43 -10.14
CA PRO A 167 17.75 11.25 -8.94
C PRO A 167 16.49 11.31 -8.03
N ARG A 168 15.35 10.84 -8.51
CA ARG A 168 14.09 10.72 -7.74
C ARG A 168 13.61 9.28 -7.83
N LYS A 169 13.09 8.74 -6.73
CA LYS A 169 12.59 7.36 -6.68
C LYS A 169 11.36 7.23 -7.58
N LEU A 170 11.40 6.25 -8.48
CA LEU A 170 10.25 5.87 -9.29
C LEU A 170 10.18 4.37 -9.44
N LEU A 171 8.97 3.85 -9.55
CA LEU A 171 8.77 2.48 -10.01
C LEU A 171 8.36 2.54 -11.48
N ARG A 172 9.24 2.01 -12.35
CA ARG A 172 8.91 1.76 -13.75
C ARG A 172 8.34 0.36 -13.86
N VAL A 173 7.28 0.22 -14.65
CA VAL A 173 6.63 -1.05 -14.93
C VAL A 173 6.56 -1.23 -16.43
N ARG A 174 7.01 -2.38 -16.92
CA ARG A 174 6.92 -2.77 -18.32
C ARG A 174 6.05 -4.02 -18.44
N ALA A 175 4.96 -3.93 -19.18
CA ALA A 175 4.11 -5.05 -19.51
C ALA A 175 4.28 -5.41 -20.99
N GLU A 176 4.46 -6.68 -21.30
CA GLU A 176 4.63 -7.18 -22.67
C GLU A 176 3.77 -8.40 -22.93
N ASP A 177 3.11 -8.43 -24.08
CA ASP A 177 2.42 -9.59 -24.61
C ASP A 177 2.72 -9.81 -26.08
N GLN A 178 2.36 -10.99 -26.58
CA GLN A 178 2.47 -11.38 -27.99
C GLN A 178 1.08 -11.52 -28.63
N GLY A 179 0.10 -10.75 -28.14
CA GLY A 179 -1.25 -10.76 -28.67
C GLY A 179 -1.36 -10.08 -30.03
N LYS A 180 -2.59 -9.93 -30.53
CA LYS A 180 -2.90 -9.27 -31.81
C LYS A 180 -2.70 -7.75 -31.82
N GLY A 181 -2.25 -7.16 -30.71
CA GLY A 181 -2.19 -5.72 -30.51
C GLY A 181 -3.53 -5.06 -30.20
N ILE A 182 -3.51 -3.74 -30.06
CA ILE A 182 -4.66 -2.87 -29.79
C ILE A 182 -5.03 -2.12 -31.07
N PRO A 183 -6.17 -2.45 -31.72
CA PRO A 183 -6.63 -1.71 -32.90
C PRO A 183 -7.08 -0.30 -32.51
N GLU A 184 -6.87 0.67 -33.40
CA GLU A 184 -7.27 2.08 -33.22
C GLU A 184 -6.81 2.67 -31.88
N LEU A 185 -5.54 2.44 -31.50
CA LEU A 185 -4.97 2.87 -30.21
C LEU A 185 -5.29 4.33 -29.86
N GLU A 186 -5.16 5.26 -30.81
CA GLU A 186 -5.45 6.68 -30.60
C GLU A 186 -6.89 6.93 -30.14
N ARG A 187 -7.85 6.17 -30.69
CA ARG A 187 -9.25 6.24 -30.30
C ARG A 187 -9.48 5.68 -28.89
N VAL A 188 -8.73 4.65 -28.50
CA VAL A 188 -8.76 4.11 -27.13
C VAL A 188 -8.20 5.13 -26.15
N LEU A 189 -7.09 5.78 -26.49
CA LEU A 189 -6.43 6.79 -25.66
C LEU A 189 -7.19 8.13 -25.62
N SER A 190 -8.04 8.43 -26.60
CA SER A 190 -8.92 9.60 -26.59
C SER A 190 -10.12 9.47 -25.64
N GLY A 191 -10.39 8.25 -25.13
CA GLY A 191 -11.50 7.99 -24.22
C GLY A 191 -12.88 7.87 -24.90
N THR A 192 -12.93 7.93 -26.23
CA THR A 192 -14.14 7.66 -27.01
C THR A 192 -14.48 6.17 -27.09
N TYR A 193 -13.54 5.29 -26.72
CA TYR A 193 -13.76 3.85 -26.58
C TYR A 193 -14.13 3.48 -25.13
N ARG A 194 -15.28 2.83 -24.95
CA ARG A 194 -15.66 2.16 -23.69
C ARG A 194 -15.43 0.66 -23.83
N SER A 195 -14.64 0.07 -22.93
CA SER A 195 -14.47 -1.39 -22.93
C SER A 195 -15.80 -2.07 -22.60
N LYS A 196 -16.02 -3.25 -23.19
CA LYS A 196 -17.26 -4.03 -23.01
C LYS A 196 -17.51 -4.49 -21.57
N THR A 197 -16.50 -4.44 -20.69
CA THR A 197 -16.57 -4.99 -19.32
C THR A 197 -16.86 -3.95 -18.23
N GLY A 198 -16.86 -2.64 -18.54
CA GLY A 198 -17.40 -1.59 -17.65
C GLY A 198 -16.73 -1.36 -16.29
N MET A 199 -15.82 -2.23 -15.83
CA MET A 199 -15.27 -2.22 -14.46
C MET A 199 -14.09 -1.26 -14.23
N GLY A 200 -13.85 -0.33 -15.17
CA GLY A 200 -13.24 0.96 -14.86
C GLY A 200 -11.74 0.95 -14.63
N LEU A 201 -10.99 1.08 -15.73
CA LEU A 201 -9.93 2.08 -15.96
C LEU A 201 -9.29 1.80 -17.34
N GLY A 202 -9.01 0.53 -17.66
CA GLY A 202 -8.41 0.11 -18.92
C GLY A 202 -7.04 0.76 -19.16
N ILE A 203 -6.50 0.62 -20.38
CA ILE A 203 -5.20 1.22 -20.73
C ILE A 203 -5.19 2.76 -20.58
N LEU A 204 -6.32 3.42 -20.80
CA LEU A 204 -6.47 4.86 -20.56
C LEU A 204 -6.35 5.21 -19.08
N GLY A 205 -6.89 4.39 -18.20
CA GLY A 205 -6.77 4.58 -16.77
C GLY A 205 -5.35 4.35 -16.26
N VAL A 206 -4.63 3.38 -16.83
CA VAL A 206 -3.18 3.24 -16.60
C VAL A 206 -2.46 4.55 -16.97
N LYS A 207 -2.74 5.12 -18.15
CA LYS A 207 -2.17 6.40 -18.58
C LYS A 207 -2.51 7.56 -17.62
N ARG A 208 -3.71 7.59 -17.03
CA ARG A 208 -4.12 8.63 -16.06
C ARG A 208 -3.45 8.51 -14.70
N LEU A 209 -3.07 7.30 -14.28
CA LEU A 209 -2.41 7.04 -13.00
C LEU A 209 -0.89 7.25 -13.08
N ALA A 210 -0.33 7.13 -14.28
CA ALA A 210 1.10 7.22 -14.50
C ALA A 210 1.59 8.66 -14.62
N ASP A 211 2.84 8.90 -14.20
CA ASP A 211 3.54 10.16 -14.40
C ASP A 211 4.22 10.20 -15.77
N ARG A 212 4.67 9.04 -16.29
CA ARG A 212 5.07 8.82 -17.68
C ARG A 212 4.39 7.56 -18.20
N PHE A 213 3.95 7.58 -19.46
CA PHE A 213 3.28 6.46 -20.09
C PHE A 213 3.66 6.35 -21.56
N GLU A 214 4.07 5.16 -21.98
CA GLU A 214 4.38 4.81 -23.36
C GLU A 214 3.71 3.48 -23.72
N VAL A 215 3.24 3.39 -24.96
CA VAL A 215 2.64 2.17 -25.49
C VAL A 215 3.08 1.98 -26.93
N LYS A 216 3.51 0.76 -27.24
CA LYS A 216 3.81 0.30 -28.60
C LYS A 216 2.95 -0.94 -28.84
N THR A 217 2.22 -0.97 -29.93
CA THR A 217 1.30 -2.07 -30.22
C THR A 217 1.25 -2.35 -31.72
N GLY A 218 1.07 -3.61 -32.07
CA GLY A 218 0.95 -4.06 -33.46
C GLY A 218 0.72 -5.56 -33.55
N PRO A 219 0.84 -6.15 -34.74
CA PRO A 219 0.61 -7.58 -34.95
C PRO A 219 1.54 -8.51 -34.16
N ALA A 220 2.68 -7.99 -33.69
CA ALA A 220 3.66 -8.73 -32.90
C ALA A 220 3.39 -8.68 -31.38
N GLY A 221 2.35 -7.96 -30.94
CA GLY A 221 2.04 -7.81 -29.52
C GLY A 221 1.88 -6.37 -29.06
N THR A 222 1.72 -6.21 -27.74
CA THR A 222 1.68 -4.91 -27.07
C THR A 222 2.77 -4.82 -26.01
N GLN A 223 3.49 -3.72 -26.01
CA GLN A 223 4.36 -3.29 -24.92
C GLN A 223 3.79 -2.00 -24.33
N VAL A 224 3.54 -2.01 -23.02
CA VAL A 224 3.18 -0.81 -22.25
C VAL A 224 4.25 -0.57 -21.21
N GLU A 225 4.78 0.64 -21.14
CA GLU A 225 5.69 1.07 -20.10
C GLU A 225 5.10 2.28 -19.38
N PHE A 226 5.14 2.28 -18.06
CA PHE A 226 4.74 3.44 -17.27
C PHE A 226 5.63 3.65 -16.06
N GLU A 227 5.69 4.89 -15.58
CA GLU A 227 6.45 5.28 -14.40
C GLU A 227 5.54 5.95 -13.39
N VAL A 228 5.76 5.63 -12.11
CA VAL A 228 5.12 6.31 -10.98
C VAL A 228 6.21 6.83 -10.06
N TRP A 229 6.20 8.14 -9.80
CA TRP A 229 7.06 8.75 -8.78
C TRP A 229 6.63 8.30 -7.38
N LEU A 230 7.61 8.09 -6.51
CA LEU A 230 7.43 7.66 -5.12
C LEU A 230 7.87 8.74 -4.12
#